data_AF-A0A495DJK7-F1
#
_entry.id   AF-A0A495DJK7-F1
#
_cell.length_a   1.000
_cell.length_b   1.000
_cell.length_c   1.000
_cell.angle_alpha   90.00
_cell.angle_beta   90.00
_cell.angle_gamma   90.00
#
_symmetry.space_group_name_H-M   'P 1'
#
loop_
_entity.id
_entity.type
_entity.pdbx_description
1 polymer ?
#
loop_
_entity_poly.entity_id
_entity_poly.type
_entity_poly.pdbx_seq_one_letter_code
_entity_poly.pdbx_strand_id
1 'polypeptide(L)'
;MDAIKRFSTTALLTVAIAYFGYHALTGEQGVLNWIVVKNEISEAEAELALAQAERQALEVTAARLRSDSLDLDYVEERARDILNVAHPREFIVEIDSEDRR
;
A
#
# COMPACT_ATOMS: atom_id res chain seq x y z
N MET A 1 -1.55 16.06 64.98
CA MET A 1 -0.70 16.18 63.77
C MET A 1 -0.29 14.81 63.19
N ASP A 2 -0.56 13.70 63.88
CA ASP A 2 -0.15 12.35 63.45
C ASP A 2 -0.99 11.74 62.33
N ALA A 3 -2.26 12.15 62.20
CA ALA A 3 -3.12 11.71 61.09
C ALA A 3 -2.55 12.12 59.72
N ILE A 4 -1.96 13.30 59.61
CA ILE A 4 -1.36 13.82 58.36
C ILE A 4 -0.13 13.00 57.95
N LYS A 5 0.71 12.59 58.91
CA LYS A 5 1.86 11.71 58.65
C LYS A 5 1.46 10.28 58.25
N ARG A 6 0.26 9.82 58.62
CA ARG A 6 -0.21 8.47 58.29
C ARG A 6 -0.76 8.36 56.87
N PHE A 7 -1.34 9.44 56.35
CA PHE A 7 -1.86 9.47 54.97
C PHE A 7 -0.83 9.94 53.94
N SER A 8 0.31 10.50 54.37
CA SER A 8 1.34 11.02 53.46
C SER A 8 1.88 9.94 52.52
N THR A 9 2.09 8.72 52.99
CA THR A 9 2.57 7.61 52.15
C THR A 9 1.55 7.24 51.09
N THR A 10 0.28 7.09 51.45
CA THR A 10 -0.79 6.79 50.50
C THR A 10 -0.96 7.92 49.49
N ALA A 11 -0.96 9.17 49.94
CA ALA A 11 -1.06 10.35 49.08
C ALA A 11 0.11 10.42 48.09
N LEU A 12 1.34 10.17 48.56
CA LEU A 12 2.53 10.17 47.72
C LEU A 12 2.48 9.05 46.67
N LEU A 13 2.02 7.85 47.04
CA LEU A 13 1.82 6.75 46.09
C LEU A 13 0.73 7.07 45.06
N THR A 14 -0.39 7.68 45.47
CA THR A 14 -1.44 8.11 44.55
C THR A 14 -0.92 9.12 43.53
N VAL A 15 -0.15 10.12 43.99
CA VAL A 15 0.45 11.12 43.08
C VAL A 15 1.46 10.46 42.14
N ALA A 16 2.29 9.54 42.64
CA ALA A 16 3.24 8.81 41.80
C ALA A 16 2.52 7.99 40.71
N ILE A 17 1.47 7.25 41.08
CA ILE A 17 0.67 6.47 40.12
C ILE A 17 0.02 7.40 39.09
N ALA A 18 -0.55 8.53 39.51
CA ALA A 18 -1.15 9.50 38.60
C ALA A 18 -0.13 10.07 37.62
N TYR A 19 1.08 10.41 38.10
CA TYR A 19 2.17 10.93 37.27
C TYR A 19 2.65 9.89 36.25
N PHE A 20 2.95 8.67 36.70
CA PHE A 20 3.38 7.60 35.80
C PHE A 20 2.27 7.20 34.83
N GLY A 21 1.02 7.16 35.28
CA GLY A 21 -0.14 6.91 34.43
C GLY A 21 -0.26 7.96 33.33
N TYR A 22 -0.23 9.24 33.69
CA TYR A 22 -0.25 10.33 32.72
C TYR A 22 0.89 10.20 31.69
N HIS A 23 2.13 10.03 32.15
CA HIS A 23 3.29 9.88 31.27
C HIS A 23 3.26 8.60 30.42
N ALA A 24 2.69 7.50 30.91
CA ALA A 24 2.53 6.26 30.14
C ALA A 24 1.48 6.42 29.02
N LEU A 25 0.50 7.32 29.20
CA LEU A 25 -0.49 7.61 28.17
C LEU A 25 -0.02 8.67 27.17
N THR A 26 0.60 9.77 27.65
CA THR A 26 0.96 10.93 26.82
C THR A 26 2.43 10.99 26.42
N GLY A 27 3.26 10.06 26.88
CA GLY A 27 4.66 10.00 26.49
C GLY A 27 4.84 9.67 25.02
N GLU A 28 6.00 10.02 24.48
CA GLU A 28 6.41 9.69 23.10
C GLU A 28 6.45 8.17 22.86
N GLN A 29 6.73 7.38 23.90
CA GLN A 29 6.63 5.91 23.91
C GLN A 29 5.31 5.41 24.55
N GLY A 30 4.34 6.30 24.70
CA GLY A 30 3.06 5.98 25.33
C GLY A 30 2.23 5.03 24.47
N VAL A 31 1.29 4.34 25.13
CA VAL A 31 0.45 3.32 24.48
C VAL A 31 -0.38 3.90 23.33
N LEU A 32 -0.85 5.15 23.47
CA LEU A 32 -1.62 5.82 22.42
C LEU A 32 -0.75 6.08 21.17
N ASN A 33 0.45 6.61 21.35
CA ASN A 33 1.37 6.85 20.24
C ASN A 33 1.79 5.54 19.56
N TRP A 34 2.01 4.48 20.36
CA TRP A 34 2.33 3.16 19.81
C TRP A 34 1.23 2.62 18.88
N ILE A 35 -0.05 2.84 19.20
CA ILE A 35 -1.17 2.45 18.33
C ILE A 35 -1.15 3.24 17.02
N VAL A 36 -0.93 4.55 17.10
CA VAL A 36 -0.88 5.43 15.91
C VAL A 36 0.26 5.01 14.99
N VAL A 37 1.48 4.92 15.51
CA VAL A 37 2.67 4.52 14.72
C VAL A 37 2.50 3.13 14.12
N LYS A 38 1.90 2.18 14.86
CA LYS A 38 1.65 0.84 14.33
C LYS A 38 0.67 0.85 13.15
N ASN A 39 -0.35 1.71 13.19
CA ASN A 39 -1.27 1.87 12.06
C ASN A 39 -0.56 2.52 10.86
N GLU A 40 0.26 3.56 11.08
CA GLU A 40 1.04 4.20 10.02
C GLU A 40 2.00 3.21 9.33
N ILE A 41 2.67 2.35 10.12
CA ILE A 41 3.52 1.27 9.58
C ILE A 41 2.69 0.31 8.71
N SER A 42 1.53 -0.12 9.21
CA SER A 42 0.66 -1.04 8.47
C SER A 42 0.15 -0.44 7.16
N GLU A 43 -0.14 0.86 7.14
CA GLU A 43 -0.57 1.58 5.94
C GLU A 43 0.58 1.69 4.93
N ALA A 44 1.76 2.11 5.37
CA ALA A 44 2.95 2.20 4.52
C ALA A 44 3.37 0.83 3.94
N GLU A 45 3.25 -0.25 4.72
CA GLU A 45 3.51 -1.61 4.24
C GLU A 45 2.51 -2.04 3.15
N ALA A 46 1.23 -1.65 3.28
CA ALA A 46 0.22 -1.92 2.27
C ALA A 46 0.51 -1.16 0.96
N GLU A 47 0.87 0.12 1.05
CA GLU A 47 1.27 0.91 -0.11
C GLU A 47 2.52 0.34 -0.80
N LEU A 48 3.50 -0.08 0.00
CA LEU A 48 4.71 -0.72 -0.51
C LEU A 48 4.38 -2.01 -1.27
N ALA A 49 3.50 -2.85 -0.74
CA ALA A 49 3.09 -4.09 -1.40
C ALA A 49 2.41 -3.83 -2.74
N LEU A 50 1.55 -2.80 -2.83
CA LEU A 50 0.90 -2.40 -4.07
C LEU A 50 1.92 -1.91 -5.11
N ALA A 51 2.81 -0.99 -4.72
CA ALA A 51 3.84 -0.46 -5.60
C ALA A 51 4.80 -1.55 -6.09
N GLN A 52 5.15 -2.51 -5.23
CA GLN A 52 5.98 -3.65 -5.61
C GLN A 52 5.27 -4.57 -6.62
N ALA A 53 3.98 -4.83 -6.44
CA ALA A 53 3.20 -5.64 -7.39
C ALA A 53 3.12 -4.97 -8.76
N GLU A 54 2.87 -3.65 -8.80
CA GLU A 54 2.87 -2.87 -10.05
C GLU A 54 4.25 -2.91 -10.72
N ARG A 55 5.32 -2.69 -9.94
CA ARG A 55 6.69 -2.75 -10.47
C ARG A 55 6.99 -4.11 -11.09
N GLN A 56 6.61 -5.21 -10.43
CA GLN A 56 6.82 -6.57 -10.95
C GLN A 56 6.04 -6.80 -12.25
N ALA A 57 4.79 -6.34 -12.35
CA ALA A 57 4.00 -6.45 -13.57
C ALA A 57 4.63 -5.67 -14.75
N LEU A 58 5.15 -4.48 -14.46
CA LEU A 58 5.87 -3.66 -15.44
C LEU A 58 7.22 -4.29 -15.83
N GLU A 59 7.96 -4.86 -14.88
CA GLU A 59 9.22 -5.56 -15.14
C GLU A 59 9.00 -6.78 -16.05
N VAL A 60 7.94 -7.56 -15.82
CA VAL A 60 7.57 -8.68 -16.71
C VAL A 60 7.25 -8.18 -18.11
N THR A 61 6.49 -7.09 -18.22
CA THR A 61 6.12 -6.50 -19.51
C THR A 61 7.35 -5.94 -20.24
N ALA A 62 8.22 -5.22 -19.54
CA ALA A 62 9.45 -4.65 -20.08
C ALA A 62 10.43 -5.75 -20.52
N ALA A 63 10.53 -6.85 -19.78
CA ALA A 63 11.35 -8.00 -20.16
C ALA A 63 10.90 -8.60 -21.50
N ARG A 64 9.59 -8.70 -21.76
CA ARG A 64 9.05 -9.19 -23.05
C ARG A 64 9.34 -8.26 -24.24
N LEU A 65 9.58 -6.98 -23.96
CA LEU A 65 9.83 -5.94 -24.97
C LEU A 65 11.33 -5.65 -25.19
N ARG A 66 12.22 -6.33 -24.46
CA ARG A 66 13.67 -6.14 -24.58
C ARG A 66 14.22 -6.93 -25.76
N SER A 67 15.15 -6.37 -26.53
CA SER A 67 15.70 -6.91 -27.79
C SER A 67 16.20 -8.36 -27.72
N ASP A 68 16.65 -8.77 -26.55
CA ASP A 68 17.28 -10.06 -26.25
C ASP A 68 16.27 -11.14 -25.81
N SER A 69 15.02 -10.75 -25.51
CA SER A 69 13.88 -11.64 -25.22
C SER A 69 12.59 -11.11 -25.86
N LEU A 70 12.72 -10.52 -27.06
CA LEU A 70 11.64 -9.84 -27.77
C LEU A 70 10.60 -10.88 -28.23
N ASP A 71 9.44 -10.84 -27.61
CA ASP A 71 8.29 -11.65 -28.03
C ASP A 71 7.60 -10.95 -29.21
N LEU A 72 7.91 -11.42 -30.42
CA LEU A 72 7.48 -10.79 -31.66
C LEU A 72 5.95 -10.80 -31.81
N ASP A 73 5.29 -11.84 -31.30
CA ASP A 73 3.82 -11.98 -31.34
C ASP A 73 3.16 -10.94 -30.42
N TYR A 74 3.71 -10.72 -29.21
CA TYR A 74 3.22 -9.69 -28.28
C TYR A 74 3.43 -8.26 -28.80
N VAL A 75 4.52 -8.00 -29.52
CA VAL A 75 4.77 -6.70 -30.17
C VAL A 75 3.78 -6.47 -31.32
N GLU A 76 3.48 -7.49 -32.11
CA GLU A 76 2.51 -7.39 -33.21
C GLU A 76 1.09 -7.14 -32.70
N GLU A 77 0.66 -7.84 -31.64
CA GLU A 77 -0.62 -7.60 -30.96
C GLU A 77 -0.70 -6.17 -30.42
N ARG A 78 0.34 -5.70 -29.72
CA ARG A 78 0.35 -4.33 -29.16
C ARG A 78 0.42 -3.23 -30.22
N ALA A 79 1.11 -3.47 -31.32
CA ALA A 79 1.12 -2.55 -32.46
C ALA A 79 -0.26 -2.44 -33.10
N ARG A 80 -1.01 -3.54 -33.17
CA ARG A 80 -2.39 -3.54 -33.67
C ARG A 80 -3.33 -2.77 -32.76
N ASP A 81 -3.25 -2.97 -31.43
CA ASP A 81 -4.11 -2.31 -30.45
C ASP A 81 -3.82 -0.81 -30.29
N ILE A 82 -2.55 -0.39 -30.27
CA ILE A 82 -2.18 1.01 -30.01
C ILE A 82 -2.12 1.84 -31.29
N LEU A 83 -1.54 1.28 -32.36
CA LEU A 83 -1.26 2.05 -33.58
C LEU A 83 -2.35 1.85 -34.64
N ASN A 84 -3.31 0.94 -34.42
CA ASN A 84 -4.35 0.56 -35.38
C ASN A 84 -3.74 0.14 -36.74
N VAL A 85 -2.55 -0.45 -36.71
CA VAL A 85 -1.80 -0.86 -37.90
C VAL A 85 -2.15 -2.30 -38.24
N ALA A 86 -2.78 -2.51 -39.40
CA ALA A 86 -2.99 -3.83 -39.99
C ALA A 86 -1.80 -4.18 -40.91
N HIS A 87 -1.39 -5.45 -40.93
CA HIS A 87 -0.33 -5.88 -41.85
C HIS A 87 -0.83 -5.73 -43.30
N PRO A 88 0.01 -5.37 -44.29
CA PRO A 88 -0.40 -5.20 -45.71
C PRO A 88 -1.08 -6.40 -46.39
N ARG A 89 -1.17 -7.55 -45.71
CA ARG A 89 -1.75 -8.81 -46.21
C ARG A 89 -2.97 -9.27 -45.40
N GLU A 90 -3.47 -8.43 -44.48
CA GLU A 90 -4.63 -8.71 -43.66
C GLU A 90 -5.87 -7.98 -44.17
N PHE A 91 -7.03 -8.62 -44.03
CA PHE A 91 -8.32 -8.08 -44.45
C PHE A 91 -9.13 -7.68 -43.21
N ILE A 92 -9.57 -6.42 -43.16
CA ILE A 92 -10.50 -5.94 -42.14
C ILE A 92 -11.92 -6.27 -42.61
N VAL A 93 -12.64 -7.09 -41.84
CA VAL A 93 -14.05 -7.39 -42.11
C VAL A 93 -14.89 -6.58 -41.13
N GLU A 94 -15.61 -5.59 -41.66
CA GLU A 94 -16.66 -4.90 -40.92
C GLU A 94 -17.86 -5.83 -40.83
N ILE A 95 -18.16 -6.29 -39.62
CA ILE A 95 -19.32 -7.13 -39.35
C ILE A 95 -20.50 -6.17 -39.16
N ASP A 96 -21.34 -6.04 -40.20
CA ASP A 96 -22.62 -5.36 -40.07
C ASP A 96 -23.47 -6.10 -39.03
N SER A 97 -23.93 -5.37 -38.02
CA SER A 97 -24.67 -5.94 -36.89
C SER A 97 -26.19 -6.04 -37.15
N GLU A 98 -26.65 -5.78 -38.37
CA GLU A 98 -28.03 -5.98 -38.80
C GLU A 98 -28.27 -7.30 -39.55
N ASP A 99 -28.01 -8.45 -38.90
CA ASP A 99 -28.72 -9.68 -39.29
C ASP A 99 -29.23 -10.45 -38.07
N ARG A 100 -30.15 -9.81 -37.37
CA ARG A 100 -31.07 -10.46 -36.43
C ARG A 100 -32.50 -10.07 -36.82
N ARG A 101 -33.05 -10.75 -37.81
CA ARG A 101 -34.51 -10.87 -37.99
C ARG A 101 -34.97 -12.26 -37.58
#